data_AF-A0A1Y2IUY9-F1
#
_entry.id   AF-A0A1Y2IUY9-F1
#
_cell.length_a   1.000
_cell.length_b   1.000
_cell.length_c   1.000
_cell.angle_alpha   90.00
_cell.angle_beta   90.00
_cell.angle_gamma   90.00
#
_symmetry.space_group_name_H-M   'P 1'
#
loop_
_entity.id
_entity.type
_entity.pdbx_description
1 polymer ?
#
loop_
_entity_poly.entity_id
_entity_poly.type
_entity_poly.pdbx_seq_one_letter_code
_entity_poly.pdbx_strand_id
1 'polypeptide(L)'
;MADSAAGSESPNESGDDSQLTIRIPNPKVYMARQSQWKGRRGKPRCDHCRLNNLKCDRVLPTCNHCSWAAGRECKYTPLPTPAHRGIPRCDRCRQKNLKCDRNLPVCNHCQEDKETDCNYTPKKRHKVPSDHGLTRDRPVAPYASKTASFLVNEHAGDEESPKNGSPAGPSTGPVYEGEMRTEPQIRQYVPPHPPPPGAIDEDAPMDQDPDGSFQQRGADGSFTWQGMIVTTPHIDPWMHPSFVPLPDSILRGLRAVNAIEMPSRHAFEEAMIKFLGTLSQDLRDTATFPVDVYAQMARAVSENRLSSLSPRLQMWTSCHHARSGSSKRHLILLPRDAFYNMNREDEEKLRLNYVMQADGEENSESAKKLAENGLSPLQSAAVFERVPVQNQIYDVLVYTHRNHGTSANMLFEARRIGVATITWPMVEMFIRLCPLCKLRAKGGPRAPGPVVDEESASFRAGPPPVVKR
;
A
#
# COMPACT_ATOMS: atom_id res chain seq x y z
N MET A 1 8.73 -53.29 -58.71
CA MET A 1 9.64 -54.43 -58.45
C MET A 1 10.62 -54.01 -57.37
N ALA A 2 11.01 -54.97 -56.52
CA ALA A 2 11.94 -54.89 -55.38
C ALA A 2 11.29 -54.70 -53.99
N ASP A 3 10.93 -55.87 -53.47
CA ASP A 3 10.80 -56.39 -52.12
C ASP A 3 11.72 -55.89 -50.97
N SER A 4 11.18 -56.12 -49.76
CA SER A 4 11.82 -56.68 -48.53
C SER A 4 12.17 -55.77 -47.32
N ALA A 5 11.35 -55.97 -46.27
CA ALA A 5 11.64 -56.51 -44.93
C ALA A 5 12.87 -56.05 -44.09
N ALA A 6 12.57 -55.57 -42.88
CA ALA A 6 13.43 -55.62 -41.70
C ALA A 6 12.48 -55.87 -40.49
N GLY A 7 12.68 -56.84 -39.60
CA GLY A 7 13.93 -57.42 -39.11
C GLY A 7 14.16 -56.92 -37.69
N SER A 8 13.46 -57.52 -36.73
CA SER A 8 13.68 -57.36 -35.29
C SER A 8 15.00 -58.00 -34.88
N GLU A 9 15.80 -57.35 -34.02
CA GLU A 9 16.53 -57.97 -32.92
C GLU A 9 17.27 -56.92 -32.08
N SER A 10 17.05 -57.00 -30.77
CA SER A 10 17.91 -56.40 -29.73
C SER A 10 19.06 -57.38 -29.45
N PRO A 11 20.26 -56.96 -28.98
CA PRO A 11 20.45 -56.91 -27.51
C PRO A 11 21.56 -55.97 -26.98
N ASN A 12 21.53 -55.80 -25.64
CA ASN A 12 22.61 -55.53 -24.68
C ASN A 12 23.42 -54.21 -24.76
N GLU A 13 23.33 -53.32 -23.77
CA GLU A 13 23.89 -53.38 -22.40
C GLU A 13 25.34 -52.86 -22.34
N SER A 14 25.51 -51.63 -21.85
CA SER A 14 26.74 -51.10 -21.24
C SER A 14 26.39 -49.79 -20.54
N GLY A 15 26.02 -49.89 -19.26
CA GLY A 15 25.74 -48.75 -18.40
C GLY A 15 27.02 -48.02 -18.02
N ASP A 16 27.20 -46.83 -18.59
CA ASP A 16 28.20 -45.86 -18.15
C ASP A 16 27.52 -44.89 -17.17
N ASP A 17 27.49 -45.27 -15.88
CA ASP A 17 27.00 -44.44 -14.78
C ASP A 17 28.03 -43.32 -14.53
N SER A 18 28.03 -42.35 -15.44
CA SER A 18 28.74 -41.09 -15.31
C SER A 18 28.34 -40.41 -14.01
N GLN A 19 29.23 -40.51 -13.01
CA GLN A 19 29.18 -39.79 -11.75
C GLN A 19 29.03 -38.30 -12.06
N LEU A 20 27.81 -37.75 -11.91
CA LEU A 20 27.55 -36.32 -11.99
C LEU A 20 28.24 -35.64 -10.81
N THR A 21 29.52 -35.33 -10.99
CA THR A 21 30.28 -34.44 -10.14
C THR A 21 29.63 -33.07 -10.24
N ILE A 22 28.85 -32.71 -9.23
CA ILE A 22 28.26 -31.37 -9.10
C ILE A 22 29.44 -30.39 -8.97
N ARG A 23 29.83 -29.73 -10.07
CA ARG A 23 30.84 -28.67 -10.05
C ARG A 23 30.34 -27.56 -9.14
N ILE A 24 30.94 -27.44 -7.96
CA ILE A 24 30.72 -26.34 -7.03
C ILE A 24 31.19 -25.05 -7.73
N PRO A 25 30.32 -24.06 -7.96
CA PRO A 25 30.74 -22.81 -8.57
C PRO A 25 31.77 -22.11 -7.68
N ASN A 26 32.78 -21.52 -8.32
CA ASN A 26 33.88 -20.77 -7.71
C ASN A 26 33.40 -19.90 -6.51
N PRO A 27 34.02 -20.00 -5.32
CA PRO A 27 33.56 -19.33 -4.09
C PRO A 27 33.42 -17.81 -4.21
N LYS A 28 34.09 -17.17 -5.18
CA LYS A 28 33.93 -15.73 -5.46
C LYS A 28 32.53 -15.36 -5.98
N VAL A 29 31.82 -16.28 -6.62
CA VAL A 29 30.44 -16.05 -7.12
C VAL A 29 29.40 -16.15 -6.00
N TYR A 30 29.71 -16.86 -4.92
CA TYR A 30 28.80 -17.07 -3.78
C TYR A 30 28.59 -15.80 -2.94
N MET A 31 29.64 -14.96 -2.83
CA MET A 31 29.57 -13.68 -2.12
C MET A 31 28.73 -12.64 -2.90
N ALA A 32 28.81 -12.63 -4.23
CA ALA A 32 28.11 -11.63 -5.06
C ALA A 32 26.60 -11.88 -5.22
N ARG A 33 26.12 -13.12 -5.03
CA ARG A 33 24.69 -13.49 -5.19
C ARG A 33 23.84 -13.41 -3.92
N GLN A 34 24.40 -13.08 -2.75
CA GLN A 34 23.63 -13.00 -1.51
C GLN A 34 22.49 -11.96 -1.56
N SER A 35 22.57 -10.95 -2.43
CA SER A 35 21.55 -9.90 -2.56
C SER A 35 20.29 -10.31 -3.34
N GLN A 36 20.30 -11.42 -4.09
CA GLN A 36 19.18 -11.84 -4.96
C GLN A 36 18.35 -13.01 -4.42
N TRP A 37 18.71 -13.63 -3.29
CA TRP A 37 17.89 -14.67 -2.66
C TRP A 37 16.74 -14.08 -1.83
N LYS A 38 15.87 -13.28 -2.46
CA LYS A 38 14.54 -12.94 -1.93
C LYS A 38 13.62 -14.15 -2.11
N GLY A 39 13.80 -15.17 -1.28
CA GLY A 39 12.77 -16.19 -1.11
C GLY A 39 11.46 -15.56 -0.63
N ARG A 40 10.30 -16.12 -1.02
CA ARG A 40 8.94 -15.68 -0.65
C ARG A 40 8.63 -15.64 0.86
N ARG A 41 9.61 -15.90 1.74
CA ARG A 41 9.47 -15.67 3.18
C ARG A 41 10.11 -14.33 3.48
N GLY A 42 9.25 -13.34 3.77
CA GLY A 42 9.58 -11.93 3.86
C GLY A 42 10.81 -11.59 4.70
N LYS A 43 11.30 -10.36 4.49
CA LYS A 43 12.47 -9.75 5.15
C LYS A 43 12.62 -10.20 6.63
N PRO A 44 13.84 -10.46 7.13
CA PRO A 44 14.04 -10.86 8.52
C PRO A 44 13.46 -9.80 9.49
N ARG A 45 12.96 -10.25 10.65
CA ARG A 45 12.62 -9.35 11.76
C ARG A 45 13.90 -8.65 12.24
N CYS A 46 13.81 -7.42 12.74
CA CYS A 46 14.96 -6.75 13.37
C CYS A 46 15.46 -7.56 14.58
N ASP A 47 16.71 -7.37 14.98
CA ASP A 47 17.37 -8.14 16.03
C ASP A 47 16.62 -8.01 17.36
N HIS A 48 16.15 -6.82 17.70
CA HIS A 48 15.38 -6.57 18.91
C HIS A 48 14.06 -7.36 18.95
N CYS A 49 13.24 -7.25 17.91
CA CYS A 49 11.99 -8.00 17.83
C CYS A 49 12.21 -9.51 17.67
N ARG A 50 13.34 -9.93 17.10
CA ARG A 50 13.71 -11.35 16.99
C ARG A 50 14.06 -11.93 18.36
N LEU A 51 14.93 -11.26 19.13
CA LEU A 51 15.37 -11.71 20.45
C LEU A 51 14.22 -11.80 21.46
N ASN A 52 13.29 -10.85 21.40
CA ASN A 52 12.16 -10.78 22.33
C ASN A 52 10.88 -11.43 21.77
N ASN A 53 10.99 -12.11 20.61
CA ASN A 53 9.87 -12.73 19.90
C ASN A 53 8.65 -11.82 19.62
N LEU A 54 8.89 -10.54 19.39
CA LEU A 54 7.87 -9.51 19.14
C LEU A 54 7.42 -9.52 17.66
N LYS A 55 6.26 -8.92 17.39
CA LYS A 55 5.81 -8.64 16.03
C LYS A 55 6.67 -7.53 15.43
N CYS A 56 7.18 -7.76 14.22
CA CYS A 56 8.02 -6.81 13.49
C CYS A 56 7.44 -6.61 12.09
N ASP A 57 7.10 -5.37 11.76
CA ASP A 57 6.60 -4.96 10.45
C ASP A 57 7.71 -4.83 9.38
N ARG A 58 8.99 -4.89 9.81
CA ARG A 58 10.18 -4.98 8.94
C ARG A 58 10.40 -3.74 8.09
N VAL A 59 9.86 -2.60 8.53
CA VAL A 59 10.14 -1.29 7.94
C VAL A 59 11.58 -0.91 8.28
N LEU A 60 12.30 -0.37 7.29
CA LEU A 60 13.66 0.16 7.44
C LEU A 60 13.60 1.69 7.47
N PRO A 61 14.47 2.38 8.22
CA PRO A 61 15.57 1.84 9.03
C PRO A 61 15.13 1.23 10.38
N THR A 62 13.99 1.67 10.91
CA THR A 62 13.44 1.24 12.21
C THR A 62 12.03 0.68 12.02
N CYS A 63 11.74 -0.48 12.61
CA CYS A 63 10.42 -1.10 12.56
C CYS A 63 9.43 -0.33 13.47
N ASN A 64 8.12 -0.29 13.17
CA ASN A 64 7.17 0.48 13.99
C ASN A 64 7.22 0.05 15.46
N HIS A 65 7.39 -1.25 15.74
CA HIS A 65 7.47 -1.70 17.13
C HIS A 65 8.67 -1.11 17.90
N CYS A 66 9.79 -0.90 17.21
CA CYS A 66 10.98 -0.28 17.80
C CYS A 66 10.91 1.24 17.80
N SER A 67 10.14 1.88 16.90
CA SER A 67 10.03 3.35 16.86
C SER A 67 9.27 3.91 18.07
N TRP A 68 8.34 3.15 18.64
CA TRP A 68 7.58 3.54 19.83
C TRP A 68 8.32 3.25 21.16
N ALA A 69 9.32 2.38 21.15
CA ALA A 69 10.10 2.04 22.33
C ALA A 69 11.36 2.93 22.41
N ALA A 70 11.26 4.04 23.14
CA ALA A 70 12.37 4.99 23.30
C ALA A 70 13.67 4.30 23.76
N GLY A 71 14.77 4.52 23.04
CA GLY A 71 16.11 4.05 23.41
C GLY A 71 16.53 2.66 22.90
N ARG A 72 15.76 2.00 22.03
CA ARG A 72 16.12 0.68 21.49
C ARG A 72 16.67 0.74 20.07
N GLU A 73 17.84 0.15 19.85
CA GLU A 73 18.47 0.08 18.52
C GLU A 73 17.77 -0.97 17.63
N CYS A 74 17.14 -0.52 16.55
CA CYS A 74 16.46 -1.39 15.59
C CYS A 74 17.42 -1.85 14.47
N LYS A 75 18.35 -2.73 14.82
CA LYS A 75 19.32 -3.28 13.87
C LYS A 75 18.78 -4.51 13.14
N TYR A 76 19.19 -4.71 11.89
CA TYR A 76 18.88 -5.90 11.11
C TYR A 76 20.19 -6.63 10.78
N THR A 77 20.63 -7.50 11.67
CA THR A 77 21.76 -8.38 11.38
C THR A 77 21.30 -9.43 10.35
N PRO A 78 21.91 -9.47 9.15
CA PRO A 78 21.61 -10.50 8.16
C PRO A 78 21.77 -11.86 8.84
N LEU A 79 20.71 -12.66 8.84
CA LEU A 79 20.85 -14.04 9.28
C LEU A 79 21.90 -14.69 8.37
N PRO A 80 22.85 -15.47 8.90
CA PRO A 80 23.69 -16.31 8.06
C PRO A 80 22.75 -17.06 7.14
N THR A 81 22.96 -16.90 5.82
CA THR A 81 22.07 -17.46 4.80
C THR A 81 21.78 -18.89 5.20
N PRO A 82 20.51 -19.29 5.42
CA PRO A 82 20.20 -20.66 5.77
C PRO A 82 20.48 -21.48 4.52
N ALA A 83 21.73 -21.90 4.34
CA ALA A 83 22.27 -22.65 3.21
C ALA A 83 21.65 -24.05 3.09
N HIS A 84 20.58 -24.34 3.84
CA HIS A 84 20.16 -25.68 4.18
C HIS A 84 18.68 -25.95 3.84
N ARG A 85 17.92 -24.97 3.32
CA ARG A 85 16.58 -25.23 2.79
C ARG A 85 16.65 -25.66 1.32
N GLY A 86 16.90 -26.95 1.12
CA GLY A 86 16.95 -27.59 -0.20
C GLY A 86 18.01 -28.67 -0.31
N ILE A 87 19.06 -28.59 0.53
CA ILE A 87 20.11 -29.60 0.59
C ILE A 87 19.61 -30.78 1.46
N PRO A 88 19.60 -32.02 0.94
CA PRO A 88 19.25 -33.19 1.73
C PRO A 88 20.24 -33.36 2.91
N ARG A 89 19.88 -34.18 3.91
CA ARG A 89 20.87 -34.62 4.91
C ARG A 89 21.98 -35.38 4.18
N CYS A 90 23.24 -35.25 4.61
CA CYS A 90 24.32 -36.08 4.08
C CYS A 90 23.98 -37.57 4.27
N ASP A 91 24.56 -38.42 3.44
CA ASP A 91 24.19 -39.84 3.32
C ASP A 91 24.37 -40.57 4.67
N ARG A 92 25.44 -40.27 5.40
CA ARG A 92 25.69 -40.82 6.74
C ARG A 92 24.65 -40.39 7.77
N CYS A 93 24.41 -39.09 7.92
CA CYS A 93 23.36 -38.61 8.83
C CYS A 93 21.97 -39.09 8.41
N ARG A 94 21.75 -39.36 7.12
CA ARG A 94 20.51 -39.97 6.63
C ARG A 94 20.40 -41.43 7.06
N GLN A 95 21.46 -42.22 6.89
CA GLN A 95 21.53 -43.64 7.28
C GLN A 95 21.43 -43.82 8.80
N LYS A 96 22.16 -43.02 9.58
CA LYS A 96 22.15 -43.02 11.06
C LYS A 96 20.97 -42.24 11.66
N ASN A 97 20.10 -41.69 10.82
CA ASN A 97 18.96 -40.84 11.18
C ASN A 97 19.29 -39.65 12.12
N LEU A 98 20.48 -39.08 12.00
CA LEU A 98 20.95 -37.92 12.77
C LEU A 98 20.42 -36.58 12.19
N LYS A 99 20.46 -35.53 13.00
CA LYS A 99 20.14 -34.16 12.57
C LYS A 99 21.34 -33.52 11.87
N CYS A 100 21.43 -33.68 10.55
CA CYS A 100 22.46 -33.01 9.76
C CYS A 100 22.22 -31.48 9.74
N ASP A 101 23.22 -30.72 10.18
CA ASP A 101 23.34 -29.26 10.05
C ASP A 101 23.54 -28.81 8.60
N ARG A 102 23.91 -29.74 7.70
CA ARG A 102 24.04 -29.56 6.23
C ARG A 102 25.11 -28.56 5.82
N ASN A 103 26.11 -28.35 6.69
CA ASN A 103 27.30 -27.59 6.33
C ASN A 103 28.07 -28.31 5.21
N LEU A 104 28.50 -27.54 4.22
CA LEU A 104 29.35 -28.00 3.13
C LEU A 104 30.76 -27.45 3.35
N PRO A 105 31.82 -28.21 3.05
CA PRO A 105 31.80 -29.54 2.42
C PRO A 105 31.47 -30.69 3.39
N VAL A 106 31.67 -30.51 4.69
CA VAL A 106 31.45 -31.53 5.73
C VAL A 106 30.50 -30.97 6.79
N CYS A 107 29.56 -31.81 7.25
CA CYS A 107 28.60 -31.46 8.29
C CYS A 107 29.25 -31.58 9.68
N ASN A 108 28.84 -30.79 10.68
CA ASN A 108 29.50 -30.77 12.00
C ASN A 108 29.58 -32.17 12.63
N HIS A 109 28.54 -32.99 12.48
CA HIS A 109 28.55 -34.37 12.99
C HIS A 109 29.57 -35.28 12.29
N CYS A 110 29.78 -35.12 10.98
CA CYS A 110 30.83 -35.89 10.29
C CYS A 110 32.23 -35.35 10.61
N GLN A 111 32.34 -34.05 10.86
CA GLN A 111 33.59 -33.42 11.25
C GLN A 111 34.04 -33.83 12.65
N GLU A 112 33.12 -33.85 13.62
CA GLU A 112 33.37 -34.27 15.00
C GLU A 112 33.84 -35.74 15.06
N ASP A 113 33.22 -36.60 14.25
CA ASP A 113 33.57 -38.03 14.15
C ASP A 113 34.84 -38.29 13.30
N LYS A 114 35.48 -37.23 12.78
CA LYS A 114 36.67 -37.29 11.89
C LYS A 114 36.49 -38.18 10.66
N GLU A 115 35.26 -38.31 10.17
CA GLU A 115 34.99 -39.09 8.96
C GLU A 115 35.07 -38.20 7.72
N THR A 116 35.76 -38.68 6.69
CA THR A 116 35.95 -37.95 5.43
C THR A 116 34.75 -38.05 4.49
N ASP A 117 33.82 -38.99 4.73
CA ASP A 117 32.81 -39.41 3.76
C ASP A 117 31.45 -38.70 3.96
N CYS A 118 31.48 -37.37 4.07
CA CYS A 118 30.27 -36.56 4.20
C CYS A 118 29.67 -36.19 2.83
N ASN A 119 29.09 -37.19 2.15
CA ASN A 119 28.49 -37.00 0.82
C ASN A 119 27.01 -36.59 0.86
N TYR A 120 26.58 -35.78 -0.11
CA TYR A 120 25.21 -35.28 -0.24
C TYR A 120 24.56 -35.77 -1.54
N THR A 121 24.11 -37.03 -1.56
CA THR A 121 23.47 -37.59 -2.76
C THR A 121 22.02 -37.09 -2.93
N PRO A 122 21.65 -36.51 -4.09
CA PRO A 122 20.27 -36.11 -4.37
C PRO A 122 19.32 -37.31 -4.29
N LYS A 123 18.19 -37.16 -3.60
CA LYS A 123 17.19 -38.23 -3.48
C LYS A 123 16.56 -38.50 -4.85
N LYS A 124 16.91 -39.61 -5.53
CA LYS A 124 16.19 -40.11 -6.71
C LYS A 124 14.71 -40.22 -6.34
N ARG A 125 13.86 -39.34 -6.90
CA ARG A 125 12.40 -39.55 -6.83
C ARG A 125 12.09 -40.78 -7.68
N HIS A 126 11.39 -41.75 -7.10
CA HIS A 126 10.75 -42.80 -7.89
C HIS A 126 9.88 -42.12 -8.95
N LYS A 127 10.26 -42.26 -10.24
CA LYS A 127 9.44 -41.85 -11.36
C LYS A 127 8.21 -42.76 -11.34
N VAL A 128 7.04 -42.20 -11.06
CA VAL A 128 5.77 -42.92 -11.22
C VAL A 128 5.63 -43.21 -12.72
N PRO A 129 5.42 -44.46 -13.16
CA PRO A 129 5.26 -44.77 -14.58
C PRO A 129 4.10 -43.96 -15.17
N SER A 130 4.38 -43.13 -16.17
CA SER A 130 3.35 -42.42 -16.95
C SER A 130 2.92 -43.32 -18.10
N ASP A 131 2.02 -44.26 -17.81
CA ASP A 131 1.23 -44.95 -18.83
C ASP A 131 -0.13 -44.26 -18.96
N HIS A 132 -0.21 -43.31 -19.89
CA HIS A 132 -1.45 -43.00 -20.61
C HIS A 132 -1.09 -42.76 -22.07
N GLY A 133 -0.81 -43.87 -22.76
CA GLY A 133 -0.77 -43.94 -24.21
C GLY A 133 -2.18 -43.87 -24.80
N LEU A 134 -2.35 -42.92 -25.72
CA LEU A 134 -2.95 -43.10 -27.05
C LEU A 134 -4.19 -44.02 -27.16
N THR A 135 -5.38 -43.43 -27.13
CA THR A 135 -6.48 -43.86 -28.01
C THR A 135 -7.03 -42.64 -28.76
N ARG A 136 -6.96 -42.76 -30.08
CA ARG A 136 -7.32 -41.78 -31.10
C ARG A 136 -8.79 -41.98 -31.51
N ASP A 137 -9.37 -40.91 -32.04
CA ASP A 137 -10.57 -40.83 -32.90
C ASP A 137 -11.97 -40.76 -32.27
N ARG A 138 -12.46 -39.53 -32.08
CA ARG A 138 -13.85 -39.18 -32.38
C ARG A 138 -14.00 -37.70 -32.79
N PRO A 139 -14.71 -37.38 -33.89
CA PRO A 139 -14.78 -36.02 -34.42
C PRO A 139 -15.81 -35.11 -33.73
N VAL A 140 -15.38 -33.85 -33.68
CA VAL A 140 -15.97 -32.55 -33.30
C VAL A 140 -17.50 -32.38 -33.45
N ALA A 141 -18.12 -31.81 -32.40
CA ALA A 141 -19.19 -30.81 -32.52
C ALA A 141 -19.08 -29.77 -31.37
N PRO A 142 -19.49 -28.49 -31.57
CA PRO A 142 -19.07 -27.36 -30.74
C PRO A 142 -20.09 -26.99 -29.64
N TYR A 143 -19.66 -26.07 -28.77
CA TYR A 143 -20.40 -25.31 -27.75
C TYR A 143 -20.32 -25.74 -26.26
N ALA A 144 -20.19 -24.68 -25.45
CA ALA A 144 -20.40 -24.55 -24.01
C ALA A 144 -19.20 -24.84 -23.08
N SER A 145 -18.42 -23.77 -22.87
CA SER A 145 -17.61 -23.52 -21.67
C SER A 145 -18.48 -23.63 -20.41
N LYS A 146 -18.46 -24.78 -19.74
CA LYS A 146 -19.01 -24.93 -18.39
C LYS A 146 -17.95 -24.53 -17.36
N THR A 147 -18.22 -23.39 -16.75
CA THR A 147 -17.74 -22.96 -15.45
C THR A 147 -17.96 -24.06 -14.40
N ALA A 148 -16.97 -24.24 -13.53
CA ALA A 148 -17.08 -25.05 -12.33
C ALA A 148 -18.12 -24.42 -11.39
N SER A 149 -19.28 -25.05 -11.29
CA SER A 149 -20.29 -24.73 -10.28
C SER A 149 -20.20 -25.77 -9.16
N PHE A 150 -19.91 -25.30 -7.96
CA PHE A 150 -20.04 -26.06 -6.72
C PHE A 150 -21.53 -26.23 -6.44
N LEU A 151 -22.08 -27.42 -6.71
CA LEU A 151 -23.42 -27.80 -6.27
C LEU A 151 -23.33 -28.31 -4.83
N VAL A 152 -24.00 -27.59 -3.94
CA VAL A 152 -24.42 -28.06 -2.62
C VAL A 152 -25.71 -28.86 -2.83
N ASN A 153 -25.75 -30.09 -2.32
CA ASN A 153 -26.93 -30.95 -2.31
C ASN A 153 -28.05 -30.30 -1.47
N GLU A 154 -29.21 -30.04 -2.07
CA GLU A 154 -30.50 -30.03 -1.38
C GLU A 154 -31.06 -31.46 -1.39
N HIS A 155 -31.38 -31.99 -0.21
CA HIS A 155 -32.25 -33.15 -0.06
C HIS A 155 -33.62 -32.67 0.39
N ALA A 156 -34.63 -33.00 -0.40
CA ALA A 156 -36.03 -32.97 -0.02
C ALA A 156 -36.35 -34.17 0.89
N GLY A 157 -37.23 -33.94 1.86
CA GLY A 157 -37.84 -34.98 2.69
C GLY A 157 -38.98 -34.36 3.47
N ASP A 158 -40.20 -34.59 2.99
CA ASP A 158 -41.46 -34.38 3.71
C ASP A 158 -41.48 -35.20 5.01
N GLU A 159 -42.06 -34.65 6.08
CA GLU A 159 -43.27 -35.19 6.75
C GLU A 159 -43.53 -34.56 8.14
N GLU A 160 -44.83 -34.36 8.37
CA GLU A 160 -45.61 -34.32 9.62
C GLU A 160 -45.15 -33.56 10.89
N SER A 161 -46.03 -32.66 11.32
CA SER A 161 -46.20 -32.14 12.68
C SER A 161 -46.61 -33.26 13.67
N PRO A 162 -46.36 -33.19 15.01
CA PRO A 162 -47.00 -32.17 15.85
C PRO A 162 -46.26 -31.70 17.13
N LYS A 163 -46.74 -30.54 17.63
CA LYS A 163 -46.80 -30.03 19.02
C LYS A 163 -46.03 -30.77 20.14
N ASN A 164 -45.08 -30.09 20.79
CA ASN A 164 -45.13 -29.71 22.23
C ASN A 164 -43.74 -29.30 22.77
N GLY A 165 -43.74 -28.32 23.67
CA GLY A 165 -42.79 -28.27 24.79
C GLY A 165 -41.57 -27.34 24.65
N SER A 166 -41.68 -26.13 25.20
CA SER A 166 -40.53 -25.49 25.86
C SER A 166 -40.14 -26.31 27.10
N PRO A 167 -38.85 -26.33 27.50
CA PRO A 167 -38.45 -25.35 28.50
C PRO A 167 -37.02 -24.79 28.33
N ALA A 168 -36.80 -23.74 29.11
CA ALA A 168 -35.61 -22.92 29.28
C ALA A 168 -34.26 -23.65 29.39
N GLY A 169 -33.21 -22.97 28.91
CA GLY A 169 -31.81 -23.24 29.25
C GLY A 169 -30.92 -22.07 28.83
N PRO A 170 -30.17 -21.43 29.76
CA PRO A 170 -29.38 -20.24 29.47
C PRO A 170 -27.99 -20.63 28.96
N SER A 171 -27.57 -20.07 27.83
CA SER A 171 -26.21 -20.22 27.34
C SER A 171 -25.49 -18.87 27.46
N THR A 172 -24.71 -18.78 28.53
CA THR A 172 -23.74 -17.73 28.81
C THR A 172 -22.63 -17.76 27.76
N GLY A 173 -22.71 -16.86 26.78
CA GLY A 173 -21.58 -16.57 25.88
C GLY A 173 -20.53 -15.71 26.59
N PRO A 174 -19.24 -15.91 26.32
CA PRO A 174 -18.18 -15.12 26.95
C PRO A 174 -18.21 -13.69 26.42
N VAL A 175 -18.35 -12.75 27.36
CA VAL A 175 -18.15 -11.31 27.17
C VAL A 175 -16.71 -11.10 26.70
N TYR A 176 -16.56 -10.59 25.48
CA TYR A 176 -15.28 -10.16 24.94
C TYR A 176 -15.02 -8.75 25.48
N GLU A 177 -14.26 -8.63 26.57
CA GLU A 177 -13.72 -7.35 27.04
C GLU A 177 -12.72 -6.83 25.99
N GLY A 178 -13.17 -5.87 25.20
CA GLY A 178 -12.32 -5.09 24.30
C GLY A 178 -11.40 -4.19 25.12
N GLU A 179 -10.15 -4.61 25.26
CA GLU A 179 -9.05 -3.88 25.86
C GLU A 179 -8.93 -2.48 25.23
N MET A 180 -9.28 -1.44 26.01
CA MET A 180 -9.22 -0.04 25.59
C MET A 180 -7.77 0.34 25.30
N ARG A 181 -7.50 0.57 24.02
CA ARG A 181 -6.22 1.04 23.52
C ARG A 181 -6.10 2.54 23.78
N THR A 182 -5.23 2.91 24.71
CA THR A 182 -4.91 4.31 25.01
C THR A 182 -4.23 4.98 23.82
N GLU A 183 -4.91 6.01 23.30
CA GLU A 183 -4.43 6.89 22.23
C GLU A 183 -3.37 7.85 22.79
N PRO A 184 -2.18 7.98 22.16
CA PRO A 184 -1.14 8.86 22.68
C PRO A 184 -1.41 10.32 22.29
N GLN A 185 -1.39 11.21 23.30
CA GLN A 185 -1.38 12.66 23.13
C GLN A 185 -0.16 13.07 22.29
N ILE A 186 -0.41 13.52 21.06
CA ILE A 186 0.58 14.18 20.23
C ILE A 186 0.86 15.55 20.87
N ARG A 187 2.09 15.76 21.36
CA ARG A 187 2.54 17.09 21.79
C ARG A 187 2.44 18.05 20.60
N GLN A 188 1.43 18.92 20.67
CA GLN A 188 1.26 20.06 19.79
C GLN A 188 2.53 20.93 19.87
N TYR A 189 3.13 21.19 18.72
CA TYR A 189 4.12 22.24 18.57
C TYR A 189 3.41 23.59 18.76
N VAL A 190 3.73 24.27 19.86
CA VAL A 190 3.30 25.65 20.13
C VAL A 190 4.33 26.57 19.48
N PRO A 191 3.96 27.35 18.45
CA PRO A 191 4.85 28.37 17.89
C PRO A 191 5.21 29.38 18.99
N PRO A 192 6.46 29.90 19.02
CA PRO A 192 6.83 30.92 20.00
C PRO A 192 5.88 32.12 19.88
N HIS A 193 5.33 32.51 21.04
CA HIS A 193 4.40 33.62 21.15
C HIS A 193 4.98 34.89 20.49
N PRO A 194 4.15 35.70 19.82
CA PRO A 194 4.54 37.06 19.47
C PRO A 194 4.97 37.81 20.75
N PRO A 195 5.94 38.72 20.65
CA PRO A 195 6.40 39.48 21.81
C PRO A 195 5.20 40.17 22.48
N PRO A 196 5.20 40.27 23.82
CA PRO A 196 4.13 40.94 24.55
C PRO A 196 3.98 42.38 24.01
N PRO A 197 2.76 42.91 23.93
CA PRO A 197 2.54 44.29 23.52
C PRO A 197 3.26 45.18 24.52
N GLY A 198 4.41 45.70 24.11
CA GLY A 198 5.08 46.79 24.81
C GLY A 198 4.13 47.98 24.81
N ALA A 199 4.00 48.61 25.97
CA ALA A 199 3.23 49.83 26.18
C ALA A 199 3.52 50.83 25.05
N ILE A 200 2.54 51.00 24.17
CA ILE A 200 2.53 52.07 23.18
C ILE A 200 1.88 53.24 23.91
N ASP A 201 2.69 54.28 24.12
CA ASP A 201 2.27 55.58 24.64
C ASP A 201 1.14 56.11 23.74
N GLU A 202 -0.04 56.34 24.33
CA GLU A 202 -1.30 56.57 23.61
C GLU A 202 -1.47 58.01 23.06
N ASP A 203 -0.42 58.84 23.09
CA ASP A 203 -0.50 60.28 22.80
C ASP A 203 0.35 60.76 21.59
N ALA A 204 0.81 59.86 20.72
CA ALA A 204 1.45 60.27 19.47
C ALA A 204 0.42 60.37 18.33
N PRO A 205 0.09 61.57 17.81
CA PRO A 205 -0.76 61.71 16.64
C PRO A 205 -0.08 61.04 15.43
N MET A 206 -0.61 59.90 15.00
CA MET A 206 -0.25 59.27 13.73
C MET A 206 -0.85 60.11 12.61
N ASP A 207 -0.04 60.99 12.02
CA ASP A 207 -0.29 61.52 10.68
C ASP A 207 -0.28 60.33 9.69
N GLN A 208 -1.47 59.87 9.31
CA GLN A 208 -1.64 58.90 8.24
C GLN A 208 -1.41 59.60 6.90
N ASP A 209 -0.20 59.42 6.37
CA ASP A 209 0.10 59.73 4.97
C ASP A 209 -0.78 58.82 4.07
N PRO A 210 -1.64 59.38 3.19
CA PRO A 210 -2.58 58.59 2.39
C PRO A 210 -1.93 57.81 1.22
N ASP A 211 -0.62 57.96 1.00
CA ASP A 211 0.12 57.32 -0.09
C ASP A 211 1.18 56.30 0.43
N GLY A 212 0.75 55.40 1.33
CA GLY A 212 1.56 54.40 2.03
C GLY A 212 2.29 53.36 1.16
N SER A 213 3.25 53.81 0.36
CA SER A 213 4.31 52.97 -0.20
C SER A 213 5.41 52.83 0.85
N PHE A 214 5.49 51.66 1.49
CA PHE A 214 6.53 51.34 2.47
C PHE A 214 7.89 51.21 1.75
N GLN A 215 8.59 52.33 1.54
CA GLN A 215 9.95 52.35 1.01
C GLN A 215 10.94 52.41 2.18
N GLN A 216 11.51 51.26 2.56
CA GLN A 216 12.60 51.22 3.53
C GLN A 216 13.91 51.56 2.82
N ARG A 217 14.42 52.77 3.03
CA ARG A 217 15.69 53.24 2.47
C ARG A 217 16.84 52.74 3.34
N GLY A 218 17.73 51.90 2.80
CA GLY A 218 18.95 51.48 3.48
C GLY A 218 19.88 52.68 3.78
N ALA A 219 20.70 52.55 4.82
CA ALA A 219 21.61 53.61 5.28
C ALA A 219 22.69 54.02 4.24
N ASP A 220 22.87 53.23 3.20
CA ASP A 220 23.80 53.45 2.08
C ASP A 220 23.12 54.06 0.84
N GLY A 221 21.83 54.38 0.89
CA GLY A 221 21.07 54.88 -0.25
C GLY A 221 20.87 53.86 -1.38
N SER A 222 21.25 52.58 -1.15
CA SER A 222 21.05 51.50 -2.10
C SER A 222 19.59 51.04 -2.09
N PHE A 223 18.95 51.09 -3.26
CA PHE A 223 17.63 50.50 -3.49
C PHE A 223 17.80 48.99 -3.67
N THR A 224 17.94 48.25 -2.58
CA THR A 224 17.69 46.81 -2.64
C THR A 224 16.19 46.60 -2.71
N TRP A 225 15.71 45.86 -3.72
CA TRP A 225 14.38 45.25 -3.72
C TRP A 225 14.29 44.16 -2.62
N GLN A 226 14.57 44.53 -1.38
CA GLN A 226 14.31 43.76 -0.18
C GLN A 226 12.82 43.91 0.09
N GLY A 227 12.04 42.95 -0.38
CA GLY A 227 10.62 42.94 -0.06
C GLY A 227 9.69 42.32 -1.08
N MET A 228 10.18 41.67 -2.15
CA MET A 228 9.36 40.61 -2.74
C MET A 228 9.28 39.50 -1.70
N ILE A 229 8.30 39.62 -0.80
CA ILE A 229 7.83 38.53 0.04
C ILE A 229 7.33 37.50 -0.97
N VAL A 230 8.23 36.58 -1.35
CA VAL A 230 7.87 35.37 -2.05
C VAL A 230 7.12 34.55 -1.02
N THR A 231 5.83 34.87 -0.83
CA THR A 231 4.92 34.02 -0.10
C THR A 231 5.00 32.69 -0.81
N THR A 232 5.56 31.68 -0.14
CA THR A 232 5.62 30.33 -0.67
C THR A 232 4.22 29.98 -1.16
N PRO A 233 4.03 29.65 -2.44
CA PRO A 233 2.70 29.41 -2.97
C PRO A 233 2.11 28.22 -2.19
N HIS A 234 1.07 28.51 -1.41
CA HIS A 234 0.32 27.50 -0.68
C HIS A 234 -0.73 26.89 -1.61
N ILE A 235 -1.14 25.66 -1.30
CA ILE A 235 -2.21 25.01 -2.06
C ILE A 235 -3.54 25.49 -1.52
N ASP A 236 -4.28 26.24 -2.35
CA ASP A 236 -5.66 26.63 -2.07
C ASP A 236 -6.59 25.42 -2.22
N PRO A 237 -7.22 24.94 -1.13
CA PRO A 237 -8.16 23.84 -1.21
C PRO A 237 -9.41 24.24 -2.00
N TRP A 238 -9.99 23.30 -2.74
CA TRP A 238 -11.25 23.57 -3.41
C TRP A 238 -12.39 23.72 -2.39
N MET A 239 -13.14 24.81 -2.51
CA MET A 239 -14.24 25.18 -1.61
C MET A 239 -15.45 25.58 -2.45
N HIS A 240 -16.63 25.15 -2.02
CA HIS A 240 -17.89 25.55 -2.64
C HIS A 240 -18.99 25.60 -1.57
N PRO A 241 -19.84 26.65 -1.52
CA PRO A 241 -20.80 26.85 -0.44
C PRO A 241 -21.82 25.71 -0.30
N SER A 242 -22.22 25.10 -1.41
CA SER A 242 -23.18 23.98 -1.44
C SER A 242 -22.59 22.61 -1.11
N PHE A 243 -21.27 22.48 -0.89
CA PHE A 243 -20.62 21.20 -0.59
C PHE A 243 -19.86 21.30 0.72
N VAL A 244 -19.79 20.19 1.47
CA VAL A 244 -19.02 20.19 2.70
C VAL A 244 -17.53 20.30 2.34
N PRO A 245 -16.75 21.13 3.02
CA PRO A 245 -15.30 21.19 2.81
C PRO A 245 -14.63 19.89 3.26
N LEU A 246 -13.41 19.59 2.80
CA LEU A 246 -12.65 18.44 3.33
C LEU A 246 -12.42 18.59 4.85
N PRO A 247 -12.20 17.49 5.61
CA PRO A 247 -11.90 17.58 7.04
C PRO A 247 -10.79 18.58 7.37
N ASP A 248 -10.91 19.28 8.48
CA ASP A 248 -9.95 20.34 8.88
C ASP A 248 -8.51 19.85 9.03
N SER A 249 -8.31 18.57 9.37
CA SER A 249 -6.99 17.94 9.36
C SER A 249 -6.35 17.92 7.98
N ILE A 250 -7.15 17.68 6.94
CA ILE A 250 -6.72 17.73 5.54
C ILE A 250 -6.46 19.18 5.13
N LEU A 251 -7.38 20.10 5.43
CA LEU A 251 -7.23 21.51 5.07
C LEU A 251 -5.99 22.15 5.70
N ARG A 252 -5.72 21.87 6.99
CA ARG A 252 -4.49 22.29 7.66
C ARG A 252 -3.25 21.66 7.03
N GLY A 253 -3.34 20.39 6.67
CA GLY A 253 -2.26 19.69 5.96
C GLY A 253 -1.94 20.33 4.60
N LEU A 254 -2.96 20.69 3.82
CA LEU A 254 -2.79 21.33 2.51
C LEU A 254 -2.09 22.69 2.61
N ARG A 255 -2.45 23.50 3.61
CA ARG A 255 -1.79 24.80 3.85
C ARG A 255 -0.30 24.65 4.19
N ALA A 256 0.11 23.53 4.78
CA ALA A 256 1.50 23.24 5.10
C ALA A 256 2.31 22.67 3.92
N VAL A 257 1.66 22.28 2.81
CA VAL A 257 2.34 21.73 1.63
C VAL A 257 2.80 22.86 0.72
N ASN A 258 4.05 22.77 0.27
CA ASN A 258 4.61 23.67 -0.73
C ASN A 258 4.06 23.34 -2.13
N ALA A 259 3.36 24.26 -2.77
CA ALA A 259 2.75 24.01 -4.09
C ALA A 259 3.77 23.71 -5.19
N ILE A 260 5.02 24.19 -5.07
CA ILE A 260 6.09 23.94 -6.06
C ILE A 260 6.48 22.46 -6.11
N GLU A 261 6.29 21.72 -5.00
CA GLU A 261 6.64 20.30 -4.89
C GLU A 261 5.56 19.38 -5.46
N MET A 262 4.38 19.92 -5.77
CA MET A 262 3.20 19.18 -6.18
C MET A 262 2.87 19.40 -7.67
N PRO A 263 2.14 18.47 -8.31
CA PRO A 263 1.54 18.73 -9.62
C PRO A 263 0.65 19.97 -9.58
N SER A 264 0.62 20.78 -10.63
CA SER A 264 -0.40 21.83 -10.73
C SER A 264 -1.79 21.22 -10.85
N ARG A 265 -2.80 21.85 -10.24
CA ARG A 265 -4.20 21.41 -10.29
C ARG A 265 -4.67 21.22 -11.72
N HIS A 266 -4.40 22.20 -12.58
CA HIS A 266 -4.76 22.17 -13.99
C HIS A 266 -4.18 20.96 -14.73
N ALA A 267 -2.88 20.67 -14.57
CA ALA A 267 -2.25 19.52 -15.21
C ALA A 267 -2.86 18.18 -14.76
N PHE A 268 -3.22 18.08 -13.48
CA PHE A 268 -3.92 16.91 -12.96
C PHE A 268 -5.34 16.79 -13.51
N GLU A 269 -6.12 17.89 -13.54
CA GLU A 269 -7.48 17.90 -14.06
C GLU A 269 -7.52 17.52 -15.55
N GLU A 270 -6.60 18.03 -16.37
CA GLU A 270 -6.48 17.61 -17.77
C GLU A 270 -6.19 16.11 -17.91
N ALA A 271 -5.25 15.60 -17.10
CA ALA A 271 -4.92 14.17 -17.12
C ALA A 271 -6.09 13.31 -16.66
N MET A 272 -6.84 13.77 -15.66
CA MET A 272 -8.05 13.11 -15.17
C MET A 272 -9.14 13.09 -16.25
N ILE A 273 -9.40 14.21 -16.94
CA ILE A 273 -10.37 14.28 -18.04
C ILE A 273 -10.00 13.30 -19.16
N LYS A 274 -8.72 13.29 -19.57
CA LYS A 274 -8.21 12.34 -20.58
C LYS A 274 -8.43 10.89 -20.13
N PHE A 275 -8.08 10.57 -18.87
CA PHE A 275 -8.29 9.24 -18.31
C PHE A 275 -9.76 8.82 -18.30
N LEU A 276 -10.66 9.66 -17.80
CA LEU A 276 -12.10 9.39 -17.78
C LEU A 276 -12.67 9.21 -19.20
N GLY A 277 -12.15 9.94 -20.18
CA GLY A 277 -12.49 9.79 -21.59
C GLY A 277 -12.12 8.43 -22.19
N THR A 278 -11.12 7.74 -21.63
CA THR A 278 -10.73 6.37 -22.05
C THR A 278 -11.55 5.26 -21.39
N LEU A 279 -12.30 5.57 -20.33
CA LEU A 279 -13.15 4.59 -19.66
C LEU A 279 -14.44 4.35 -20.45
N SER A 280 -14.96 3.12 -20.36
CA SER A 280 -16.32 2.82 -20.81
C SER A 280 -17.34 3.67 -20.04
N GLN A 281 -18.50 3.91 -20.66
CA GLN A 281 -19.53 4.77 -20.07
C GLN A 281 -19.93 4.31 -18.65
N ASP A 282 -20.14 3.00 -18.46
CA ASP A 282 -20.54 2.42 -17.17
C ASP A 282 -19.54 2.66 -16.04
N LEU A 283 -18.24 2.67 -16.36
CA LEU A 283 -17.18 2.96 -15.41
C LEU A 283 -17.05 4.46 -15.19
N ARG A 284 -17.17 5.26 -16.25
CA ARG A 284 -17.10 6.73 -16.18
C ARG A 284 -18.14 7.30 -15.21
N ASP A 285 -19.37 6.80 -15.28
CA ASP A 285 -20.49 7.26 -14.45
C ASP A 285 -20.27 7.04 -12.94
N THR A 286 -19.38 6.12 -12.57
CA THR A 286 -19.16 5.71 -11.17
C THR A 286 -17.72 5.87 -10.68
N ALA A 287 -16.79 6.27 -11.56
CA ALA A 287 -15.38 6.46 -11.22
C ALA A 287 -15.16 7.76 -10.43
N THR A 288 -15.81 8.85 -10.85
CA THR A 288 -15.76 10.16 -10.19
C THR A 288 -17.10 10.84 -10.34
N PHE A 289 -17.40 11.77 -9.44
CA PHE A 289 -18.67 12.50 -9.47
C PHE A 289 -18.41 13.99 -9.70
N PRO A 290 -18.66 14.50 -10.93
CA PRO A 290 -18.74 15.93 -11.19
C PRO A 290 -19.73 16.61 -10.24
N VAL A 291 -19.58 17.92 -10.06
CA VAL A 291 -20.38 18.75 -9.14
C VAL A 291 -21.90 18.48 -9.29
N ASP A 292 -22.41 18.49 -10.53
CA ASP A 292 -23.85 18.34 -10.80
C ASP A 292 -24.35 16.93 -10.48
N VAL A 293 -23.59 15.91 -10.89
CA VAL A 293 -23.93 14.49 -10.64
C VAL A 293 -23.89 14.20 -9.15
N TYR A 294 -22.87 14.70 -8.45
CA TYR A 294 -22.76 14.57 -7.00
C TYR A 294 -23.96 15.22 -6.29
N ALA A 295 -24.32 16.45 -6.68
CA ALA A 295 -25.46 17.16 -6.10
C ALA A 295 -26.81 16.46 -6.40
N GLN A 296 -26.97 15.91 -7.61
CA GLN A 296 -28.15 15.12 -7.97
C GLN A 296 -28.25 13.86 -7.13
N MET A 297 -27.15 13.10 -7.01
CA MET A 297 -27.09 11.89 -6.18
C MET A 297 -27.36 12.20 -4.70
N ALA A 298 -26.73 13.25 -4.16
CA ALA A 298 -26.90 13.63 -2.77
C ALA A 298 -28.37 13.96 -2.46
N ARG A 299 -29.04 14.73 -3.34
CA ARG A 299 -30.47 15.05 -3.22
C ARG A 299 -31.36 13.82 -3.36
N ALA A 300 -31.11 12.99 -4.37
CA ALA A 300 -31.89 11.77 -4.58
C ALA A 300 -31.78 10.80 -3.38
N VAL A 301 -30.60 10.69 -2.78
CA VAL A 301 -30.39 9.89 -1.56
C VAL A 301 -31.08 10.53 -0.35
N SER A 302 -30.95 11.85 -0.14
CA SER A 302 -31.58 12.52 1.01
C SER A 302 -33.11 12.52 0.94
N GLU A 303 -33.68 12.58 -0.26
CA GLU A 303 -35.13 12.58 -0.48
C GLU A 303 -35.71 11.17 -0.68
N ASN A 304 -34.87 10.13 -0.63
CA ASN A 304 -35.24 8.74 -0.95
C ASN A 304 -35.88 8.59 -2.36
N ARG A 305 -35.44 9.39 -3.33
CA ARG A 305 -35.90 9.42 -4.73
C ARG A 305 -34.87 8.79 -5.66
N LEU A 306 -34.40 7.58 -5.33
CA LEU A 306 -33.37 6.90 -6.12
C LEU A 306 -33.79 6.67 -7.58
N SER A 307 -35.08 6.49 -7.85
CA SER A 307 -35.63 6.32 -9.21
C SER A 307 -35.34 7.51 -10.15
N SER A 308 -34.98 8.68 -9.62
CA SER A 308 -34.58 9.84 -10.41
C SER A 308 -33.14 9.77 -10.95
N LEU A 309 -32.32 8.86 -10.43
CA LEU A 309 -30.94 8.64 -10.88
C LEU A 309 -30.89 7.73 -12.10
N SER A 310 -29.78 7.75 -12.84
CA SER A 310 -29.56 6.76 -13.90
C SER A 310 -29.52 5.34 -13.31
N PRO A 311 -29.94 4.28 -14.04
CA PRO A 311 -29.94 2.91 -13.52
C PRO A 311 -28.59 2.46 -12.94
N ARG A 312 -27.48 2.94 -13.53
CA ARG A 312 -26.13 2.68 -13.05
C ARG A 312 -25.85 3.33 -11.68
N LEU A 313 -26.23 4.59 -11.52
CA LEU A 313 -26.09 5.32 -10.26
C LEU A 313 -27.03 4.79 -9.17
N GLN A 314 -28.22 4.33 -9.55
CA GLN A 314 -29.13 3.62 -8.66
C GLN A 314 -28.47 2.35 -8.11
N MET A 315 -27.92 1.52 -9.01
CA MET A 315 -27.23 0.29 -8.63
C MET A 315 -26.02 0.60 -7.76
N TRP A 316 -25.18 1.57 -8.13
CA TRP A 316 -24.02 1.98 -7.34
C TRP A 316 -24.44 2.44 -5.94
N THR A 317 -25.46 3.29 -5.83
CA THR A 317 -25.98 3.81 -4.56
C THR A 317 -26.47 2.67 -3.66
N SER A 318 -27.21 1.72 -4.23
CA SER A 318 -27.71 0.55 -3.51
C SER A 318 -26.59 -0.41 -3.11
N CYS A 319 -25.63 -0.69 -3.99
CA CYS A 319 -24.52 -1.61 -3.73
C CYS A 319 -23.48 -1.08 -2.75
N HIS A 320 -23.41 0.23 -2.56
CA HIS A 320 -22.47 0.85 -1.63
C HIS A 320 -23.14 1.40 -0.37
N HIS A 321 -24.45 1.20 -0.22
CA HIS A 321 -25.25 1.77 0.87
C HIS A 321 -25.04 3.29 0.98
N ALA A 322 -25.12 4.03 -0.13
CA ALA A 322 -24.87 5.47 -0.08
C ALA A 322 -25.89 6.18 0.80
N ARG A 323 -25.39 7.16 1.57
CA ARG A 323 -26.15 7.95 2.54
C ARG A 323 -25.88 9.43 2.36
N SER A 324 -26.86 10.25 2.69
CA SER A 324 -26.62 11.68 2.88
C SER A 324 -25.81 11.87 4.18
N GLY A 325 -24.70 12.59 4.08
CA GLY A 325 -23.85 12.90 5.23
C GLY A 325 -23.87 14.37 5.64
N SER A 326 -24.77 15.18 5.09
CA SER A 326 -25.05 16.51 5.62
C SER A 326 -26.45 16.97 5.25
N SER A 327 -27.02 17.86 6.06
CA SER A 327 -28.34 18.45 5.86
C SER A 327 -28.29 19.77 5.07
N LYS A 328 -27.18 20.52 5.17
CA LYS A 328 -27.04 21.87 4.58
C LYS A 328 -26.23 21.88 3.30
N ARG A 329 -25.31 20.93 3.16
CA ARG A 329 -24.31 20.86 2.10
C ARG A 329 -24.34 19.46 1.48
N HIS A 330 -24.23 19.31 0.17
CA HIS A 330 -24.26 17.97 -0.43
C HIS A 330 -23.05 17.16 0.06
N LEU A 331 -23.32 16.03 0.72
CA LEU A 331 -22.31 15.06 1.10
C LEU A 331 -22.87 13.64 0.97
N ILE A 332 -22.11 12.77 0.34
CA ILE A 332 -22.44 11.35 0.15
C ILE A 332 -21.40 10.53 0.90
N LEU A 333 -21.87 9.66 1.77
CA LEU A 333 -21.07 8.74 2.57
C LEU A 333 -21.44 7.31 2.24
N LEU A 334 -20.50 6.39 2.45
CA LEU A 334 -20.72 4.96 2.38
C LEU A 334 -20.24 4.32 3.70
N PRO A 335 -20.94 3.34 4.28
CA PRO A 335 -20.42 2.55 5.37
C PRO A 335 -19.16 1.79 4.95
N ARG A 336 -18.17 1.67 5.85
CA ARG A 336 -17.01 0.79 5.65
C ARG A 336 -17.44 -0.67 5.68
N ASP A 337 -16.69 -1.52 4.97
CA ASP A 337 -16.94 -2.96 4.87
C ASP A 337 -17.16 -3.65 6.24
N ALA A 338 -16.42 -3.24 7.28
CA ALA A 338 -16.53 -3.81 8.62
C ALA A 338 -17.88 -3.53 9.31
N PHE A 339 -18.57 -2.49 8.89
CA PHE A 339 -19.86 -2.04 9.42
C PHE A 339 -21.00 -2.24 8.42
N TYR A 340 -20.74 -2.88 7.29
CA TYR A 340 -21.72 -3.05 6.21
C TYR A 340 -22.96 -3.86 6.63
N ASN A 341 -22.79 -4.77 7.60
CA ASN A 341 -23.85 -5.61 8.16
C ASN A 341 -24.40 -5.09 9.50
N MET A 342 -24.13 -3.83 9.86
CA MET A 342 -24.65 -3.23 11.09
C MET A 342 -26.17 -3.07 11.03
N ASN A 343 -26.83 -3.10 12.18
CA ASN A 343 -28.26 -2.82 12.26
C ASN A 343 -28.55 -1.41 11.73
N ARG A 344 -29.64 -1.27 10.95
CA ARG A 344 -30.03 -0.02 10.30
C ARG A 344 -30.28 1.12 11.30
N GLU A 345 -30.79 0.80 12.48
CA GLU A 345 -31.03 1.78 13.55
C GLU A 345 -29.73 2.35 14.11
N ASP A 346 -28.73 1.49 14.36
CA ASP A 346 -27.40 1.89 14.83
C ASP A 346 -26.64 2.65 13.74
N GLU A 347 -26.75 2.21 12.48
CA GLU A 347 -26.21 2.90 11.31
C GLU A 347 -26.76 4.32 11.22
N GLU A 348 -28.08 4.49 11.34
CA GLU A 348 -28.73 5.79 11.27
C GLU A 348 -28.32 6.69 12.43
N LYS A 349 -28.19 6.15 13.64
CA LYS A 349 -27.69 6.89 14.81
C LYS A 349 -26.26 7.40 14.59
N LEU A 350 -25.37 6.56 14.08
CA LEU A 350 -23.99 6.93 13.76
C LEU A 350 -23.93 7.95 12.61
N ARG A 351 -24.80 7.81 11.61
CA ARG A 351 -24.94 8.72 10.48
C ARG A 351 -25.38 10.11 10.95
N LEU A 352 -26.39 10.20 11.81
CA LEU A 352 -26.87 11.47 12.35
C LEU A 352 -25.79 12.20 13.16
N ASN A 353 -25.01 11.46 13.97
CA ASN A 353 -23.86 12.04 14.66
C ASN A 353 -22.80 12.56 13.67
N TYR A 354 -22.50 11.79 12.63
CA TYR A 354 -21.58 12.26 11.57
C TYR A 354 -22.09 13.54 10.88
N VAL A 355 -23.39 13.61 10.55
CA VAL A 355 -24.02 14.77 9.90
C VAL A 355 -23.84 16.03 10.74
N MET A 356 -24.13 15.95 12.04
CA MET A 356 -23.95 17.07 12.97
C MET A 356 -22.51 17.57 12.99
N GLN A 357 -21.56 16.63 12.93
CA GLN A 357 -20.14 16.94 12.85
C GLN A 357 -19.77 17.67 11.54
N ALA A 358 -20.19 17.11 10.41
CA ALA A 358 -19.87 17.61 9.08
C ALA A 358 -20.48 18.99 8.79
N ASP A 359 -21.67 19.26 9.34
CA ASP A 359 -22.37 20.55 9.21
C ASP A 359 -21.80 21.64 10.14
N GLY A 360 -20.81 21.31 10.97
CA GLY A 360 -20.19 22.25 11.90
C GLY A 360 -21.11 22.63 13.08
N GLU A 361 -22.09 21.80 13.40
CA GLU A 361 -22.99 21.97 14.54
C GLU A 361 -22.43 21.36 15.83
N GLU A 362 -21.11 21.08 15.87
CA GLU A 362 -20.40 20.50 17.02
C GLU A 362 -20.57 21.32 18.32
N ASN A 363 -20.81 22.64 18.21
CA ASN A 363 -21.05 23.50 19.37
C ASN A 363 -22.48 23.46 19.91
N SER A 364 -23.39 22.70 19.29
CA SER A 364 -24.74 22.53 19.81
C SER A 364 -24.74 21.73 21.12
N GLU A 365 -25.63 22.09 22.06
CA GLU A 365 -25.84 21.29 23.29
C GLU A 365 -26.17 19.82 22.97
N SER A 366 -26.81 19.58 21.83
CA SER A 366 -27.12 18.26 21.30
C SER A 366 -25.86 17.41 21.06
N ALA A 367 -24.80 18.00 20.50
CA ALA A 367 -23.54 17.31 20.26
C ALA A 367 -22.85 16.94 21.59
N LYS A 368 -22.92 17.82 22.59
CA LYS A 368 -22.40 17.56 23.94
C LYS A 368 -23.13 16.40 24.63
N LYS A 369 -24.47 16.38 24.58
CA LYS A 369 -25.29 15.28 25.11
C LYS A 369 -24.99 13.94 24.43
N LEU A 370 -24.71 13.94 23.13
CA LEU A 370 -24.32 12.73 22.39
C LEU A 370 -22.94 12.21 22.82
N ALA A 371 -21.99 13.11 23.09
CA ALA A 371 -20.67 12.73 23.60
C ALA A 371 -20.74 12.14 25.02
N GLU A 372 -21.64 12.62 25.87
CA GLU A 372 -21.86 12.10 27.23
C GLU A 372 -22.41 10.66 27.23
N ASN A 373 -23.13 10.26 26.18
CA ASN A 373 -23.65 8.89 26.02
C ASN A 373 -22.59 7.85 25.60
N GLY A 374 -21.30 8.20 25.66
CA GLY A 374 -20.19 7.27 25.43
C GLY A 374 -19.90 6.95 23.95
N LEU A 375 -20.64 7.54 23.01
CA LEU A 375 -20.32 7.48 21.59
C LEU A 375 -19.32 8.58 21.26
N SER A 376 -18.03 8.26 21.31
CA SER A 376 -16.98 9.20 20.93
C SER A 376 -17.18 9.64 19.46
N PRO A 377 -17.06 10.94 19.12
CA PRO A 377 -17.13 11.44 17.74
C PRO A 377 -16.20 10.69 16.76
N LEU A 378 -15.09 10.16 17.28
CA LEU A 378 -14.14 9.34 16.52
C LEU A 378 -14.75 8.03 16.00
N GLN A 379 -15.79 7.52 16.66
CA GLN A 379 -16.48 6.30 16.25
C GLN A 379 -17.29 6.51 14.97
N SER A 380 -17.99 7.65 14.83
CA SER A 380 -18.77 7.95 13.61
C SER A 380 -17.86 8.09 12.38
N ALA A 381 -16.72 8.78 12.50
CA ALA A 381 -15.74 8.90 11.41
C ALA A 381 -15.03 7.57 11.06
N ALA A 382 -15.02 6.61 12.00
CA ALA A 382 -14.50 5.27 11.76
C ALA A 382 -15.50 4.38 11.00
N VAL A 383 -16.79 4.71 10.99
CA VAL A 383 -17.84 3.90 10.36
C VAL A 383 -18.05 4.26 8.90
N PHE A 384 -17.97 5.55 8.57
CA PHE A 384 -18.23 6.03 7.22
C PHE A 384 -16.96 6.39 6.45
N GLU A 385 -17.01 6.19 5.13
CA GLU A 385 -16.08 6.78 4.18
C GLU A 385 -16.80 7.86 3.38
N ARG A 386 -16.10 8.97 3.17
CA ARG A 386 -16.60 10.10 2.41
C ARG A 386 -16.28 9.95 0.95
N VAL A 387 -17.27 10.22 0.10
CA VAL A 387 -17.08 10.35 -1.34
C VAL A 387 -16.70 11.81 -1.63
N PRO A 388 -15.50 12.09 -2.16
CA PRO A 388 -15.11 13.44 -2.57
C PRO A 388 -15.84 13.84 -3.86
N VAL A 389 -16.17 15.13 -3.98
CA VAL A 389 -16.53 15.70 -5.30
C VAL A 389 -15.29 15.62 -6.19
N GLN A 390 -15.46 15.47 -7.52
CA GLN A 390 -14.33 15.30 -8.44
C GLN A 390 -13.20 16.33 -8.24
N ASN A 391 -13.55 17.61 -8.02
CA ASN A 391 -12.58 18.68 -7.79
C ASN A 391 -11.79 18.54 -6.47
N GLN A 392 -12.38 17.89 -5.46
CA GLN A 392 -11.71 17.59 -4.18
C GLN A 392 -10.71 16.44 -4.30
N ILE A 393 -10.76 15.63 -5.37
CA ILE A 393 -9.82 14.51 -5.56
C ILE A 393 -8.38 15.01 -5.62
N TYR A 394 -8.12 16.13 -6.29
CA TYR A 394 -6.78 16.75 -6.32
C TYR A 394 -6.28 17.05 -4.90
N ASP A 395 -7.11 17.67 -4.07
CA ASP A 395 -6.76 18.04 -2.70
C ASP A 395 -6.47 16.81 -1.83
N VAL A 396 -7.28 15.76 -1.96
CA VAL A 396 -7.04 14.48 -1.28
C VAL A 396 -5.71 13.86 -1.74
N LEU A 397 -5.39 13.92 -3.02
CA LEU A 397 -4.15 13.37 -3.55
C LEU A 397 -2.92 14.19 -3.15
N VAL A 398 -2.99 15.52 -3.15
CA VAL A 398 -1.94 16.38 -2.56
C VAL A 398 -1.69 15.99 -1.12
N TYR A 399 -2.76 15.95 -0.32
CA TYR A 399 -2.63 15.63 1.10
C TYR A 399 -2.01 14.25 1.30
N THR A 400 -2.48 13.22 0.60
CA THR A 400 -1.92 11.85 0.74
C THR A 400 -0.49 11.74 0.16
N HIS A 401 -0.12 12.56 -0.82
CA HIS A 401 1.20 12.59 -1.46
C HIS A 401 2.23 13.49 -0.75
N ARG A 402 1.85 14.25 0.29
CA ARG A 402 2.72 15.23 0.98
C ARG A 402 4.12 14.74 1.39
N ASN A 403 4.30 13.43 1.57
CA ASN A 403 5.58 12.80 1.91
C ASN A 403 6.27 12.10 0.72
N HIS A 404 5.84 12.37 -0.51
CA HIS A 404 6.25 11.68 -1.74
C HIS A 404 6.26 10.15 -1.63
N GLY A 405 5.22 9.62 -1.00
CA GLY A 405 5.04 8.19 -0.79
C GLY A 405 4.76 7.45 -2.10
N THR A 406 4.88 6.12 -2.05
CA THR A 406 4.46 5.24 -3.15
C THR A 406 2.94 5.23 -3.29
N SER A 407 2.44 4.70 -4.41
CA SER A 407 1.01 4.59 -4.68
C SER A 407 0.26 3.79 -3.60
N ALA A 408 0.89 2.74 -3.06
CA ALA A 408 0.34 1.96 -1.95
C ALA A 408 0.20 2.79 -0.66
N ASN A 409 1.19 3.64 -0.35
CA ASN A 409 1.13 4.50 0.83
C ASN A 409 0.01 5.55 0.70
N MET A 410 -0.15 6.14 -0.49
CA MET A 410 -1.21 7.12 -0.74
C MET A 410 -2.61 6.50 -0.62
N LEU A 411 -2.82 5.31 -1.17
CA LEU A 411 -4.11 4.62 -1.05
C LEU A 411 -4.41 4.21 0.40
N PHE A 412 -3.40 3.73 1.12
CA PHE A 412 -3.54 3.44 2.54
C PHE A 412 -3.92 4.70 3.33
N GLU A 413 -3.25 5.83 3.03
CA GLU A 413 -3.53 7.11 3.67
C GLU A 413 -4.94 7.62 3.34
N ALA A 414 -5.40 7.52 2.08
CA ALA A 414 -6.76 7.90 1.67
C ALA A 414 -7.82 7.10 2.45
N ARG A 415 -7.61 5.79 2.61
CA ARG A 415 -8.48 4.93 3.42
C ARG A 415 -8.42 5.29 4.91
N ARG A 416 -7.22 5.60 5.41
CA ARG A 416 -6.99 5.97 6.82
C ARG A 416 -7.77 7.24 7.19
N ILE A 417 -7.79 8.24 6.31
CA ILE A 417 -8.54 9.48 6.50
C ILE A 417 -10.03 9.36 6.14
N GLY A 418 -10.50 8.15 5.81
CA GLY A 418 -11.92 7.88 5.54
C GLY A 418 -12.42 8.49 4.25
N VAL A 419 -11.61 8.48 3.18
CA VAL A 419 -12.03 8.93 1.85
C VAL A 419 -12.15 7.72 0.90
N ALA A 420 -13.33 7.57 0.30
CA ALA A 420 -13.64 6.55 -0.68
C ALA A 420 -13.26 6.98 -2.11
N THR A 421 -13.49 6.08 -3.07
CA THR A 421 -13.40 6.30 -4.53
C THR A 421 -12.04 6.76 -5.07
N ILE A 422 -11.00 6.88 -4.23
CA ILE A 422 -9.62 7.09 -4.70
C ILE A 422 -9.09 5.77 -5.24
N THR A 423 -8.84 5.73 -6.55
CA THR A 423 -8.39 4.51 -7.24
C THR A 423 -6.89 4.52 -7.50
N TRP A 424 -6.31 3.33 -7.70
CA TRP A 424 -4.89 3.19 -8.06
C TRP A 424 -4.48 4.00 -9.31
N PRO A 425 -5.25 4.00 -10.42
CA PRO A 425 -4.92 4.82 -11.59
C PRO A 425 -4.82 6.32 -11.30
N MET A 426 -5.70 6.86 -10.46
CA MET A 426 -5.67 8.28 -10.07
C MET A 426 -4.39 8.63 -9.31
N VAL A 427 -3.98 7.75 -8.39
CA VAL A 427 -2.76 7.90 -7.60
C VAL A 427 -1.50 7.82 -8.49
N GLU A 428 -1.42 6.82 -9.37
CA GLU A 428 -0.30 6.68 -10.32
C GLU A 428 -0.18 7.88 -11.25
N MET A 429 -1.31 8.38 -11.75
CA MET A 429 -1.36 9.57 -12.59
C MET A 429 -0.80 10.78 -11.85
N PHE A 430 -1.23 11.00 -10.61
CA PHE A 430 -0.75 12.09 -9.77
C PHE A 430 0.76 11.99 -9.50
N ILE A 431 1.27 10.81 -9.15
CA ILE A 431 2.71 10.58 -8.90
C ILE A 431 3.55 10.86 -10.16
N ARG A 432 3.08 10.47 -11.35
CA ARG A 432 3.80 10.72 -12.61
C ARG A 432 3.87 12.21 -12.96
N LEU A 433 2.86 12.98 -12.56
CA LEU A 433 2.82 14.43 -12.73
C LEU A 433 3.65 15.17 -11.67
N CYS A 434 3.98 14.53 -10.55
CA CYS A 434 4.73 15.18 -9.47
C CYS A 434 6.18 15.47 -9.91
N PRO A 435 6.63 16.74 -9.83
CA PRO A 435 7.96 17.14 -10.29
C PRO A 435 9.07 16.45 -9.49
N LEU A 436 8.92 16.33 -8.16
CA LEU A 436 9.94 15.70 -7.30
C LEU A 436 10.03 14.19 -7.53
N CYS A 437 8.90 13.50 -7.67
CA CYS A 437 8.90 12.07 -8.01
C CYS A 437 9.51 11.80 -9.38
N LYS A 438 9.22 12.65 -10.37
CA LYS A 438 9.80 12.57 -11.71
C LYS A 438 11.32 12.76 -11.70
N LEU A 439 11.82 13.73 -10.93
CA LEU A 439 13.27 13.94 -10.75
C LEU A 439 13.95 12.74 -10.08
N ARG A 440 13.35 12.19 -9.01
CA ARG A 440 13.87 10.99 -8.33
C ARG A 440 13.86 9.76 -9.24
N ALA A 441 12.83 9.58 -10.06
CA ALA A 441 12.75 8.47 -11.01
C ALA A 441 13.83 8.58 -12.10
N LYS A 442 14.13 9.79 -12.58
CA LYS A 442 15.20 10.03 -13.56
C LYS A 442 16.61 9.83 -12.96
N GLY A 443 16.75 10.10 -11.66
CA GLY A 443 17.98 9.87 -10.89
C GLY A 443 18.19 8.42 -10.41
N GLY A 444 17.38 7.47 -10.89
CA GLY A 444 17.56 6.05 -10.60
C GLY A 444 19.01 5.62 -10.82
N PRO A 445 19.51 4.61 -10.06
CA PRO A 445 20.92 4.24 -10.05
C PRO A 445 21.36 4.09 -11.51
N ARG A 446 22.24 4.98 -11.96
CA ARG A 446 22.91 4.83 -13.25
C ARG A 446 23.34 3.38 -13.27
N ALA A 447 22.80 2.60 -14.21
CA ALA A 447 23.28 1.26 -14.43
C ALA A 447 24.81 1.37 -14.38
N PRO A 448 25.51 0.56 -13.57
CA PRO A 448 26.96 0.63 -13.48
C PRO A 448 27.42 0.70 -14.93
N GLY A 449 28.02 1.85 -15.28
CA GLY A 449 28.39 2.11 -16.66
C GLY A 449 29.12 0.87 -17.16
N PRO A 450 28.95 0.48 -18.44
CA PRO A 450 29.70 -0.65 -18.99
C PRO A 450 31.13 -0.45 -18.50
N VAL A 451 31.60 -1.42 -17.71
CA VAL A 451 32.96 -1.40 -17.17
C VAL A 451 33.79 -1.26 -18.43
N VAL A 452 34.28 -0.06 -18.68
CA VAL A 452 35.22 0.17 -19.76
C VAL A 452 36.38 -0.67 -19.27
N ASP A 453 36.62 -1.79 -19.96
CA ASP A 453 37.81 -2.60 -19.81
C ASP A 453 38.99 -1.69 -20.14
N GLU A 454 39.39 -0.89 -19.17
CA GLU A 454 40.53 -0.01 -19.24
C GLU A 454 41.78 -0.87 -19.05
N GLU A 455 42.42 -1.12 -20.19
CA GLU A 455 43.82 -1.50 -20.34
C GLU A 455 44.28 -2.88 -19.84
N SER A 456 44.16 -3.84 -20.76
CA SER A 456 45.36 -4.53 -21.23
C SER A 456 46.45 -3.50 -21.58
N ALA A 457 47.39 -3.33 -20.66
CA ALA A 457 48.62 -2.57 -20.86
C ALA A 457 49.31 -3.03 -22.16
N SER A 458 49.22 -2.20 -23.20
CA SER A 458 50.07 -2.33 -24.37
C SER A 458 51.50 -2.00 -23.95
N PHE A 459 52.36 -3.02 -23.99
CA PHE A 459 53.81 -2.89 -24.00
C PHE A 459 54.23 -1.79 -24.99
N ARG A 460 54.64 -0.63 -24.48
CA ARG A 460 55.47 0.29 -25.25
C ARG A 460 56.87 -0.31 -25.33
N ALA A 461 57.27 -0.70 -26.54
CA ALA A 461 58.65 -1.06 -26.84
C ALA A 461 59.57 0.14 -26.51
N GLY A 462 60.61 -0.11 -25.73
CA GLY A 462 61.63 0.88 -25.41
C GLY A 462 62.42 1.32 -26.65
N PRO A 463 63.00 2.53 -26.65
CA PRO A 463 63.80 3.03 -27.76
C PRO A 463 65.09 2.21 -27.94
N PRO A 464 65.58 2.03 -29.18
CA PRO A 464 66.81 1.27 -29.43
C PRO A 464 68.05 2.02 -28.89
N PRO A 465 69.10 1.28 -28.51
CA PRO A 465 70.32 1.87 -27.97
C PRO A 465 71.08 2.64 -29.07
N VAL A 466 71.48 3.86 -28.72
CA VAL A 466 72.35 4.71 -29.55
C VAL A 466 73.76 4.11 -29.52
N VAL A 467 74.20 3.55 -30.64
CA VAL A 467 75.59 3.15 -30.86
C VAL A 467 76.42 4.41 -31.07
N LYS A 468 77.30 4.74 -30.11
CA LYS A 468 78.35 5.74 -30.30
C LYS A 468 79.49 5.12 -31.11
N ARG A 469 79.88 5.81 -32.18
CA ARG A 469 81.11 5.56 -32.94
C ARG A 469 82.31 6.13 -32.21
#